data_AF-A0A259RXH6-F1
#
_entry.id   AF-A0A259RXH6-F1
#
_cell.length_a   1.000
_cell.length_b   1.000
_cell.length_c   1.000
_cell.angle_alpha   90.00
_cell.angle_beta   90.00
_cell.angle_gamma   90.00
#
_symmetry.space_group_name_H-M   'P 1'
#
loop_
_entity.id
_entity.type
_entity.pdbx_description
1 polymer ?
#
loop_
_entity_poly.entity_id
_entity_poly.type
_entity_poly.pdbx_seq_one_letter_code
_entity_poly.pdbx_strand_id
1 'polypeptide(L)'
;MREVFHQSLEHLQSQLVEIADLVAVSIEKATRSFATSDVALAEEVIADDARIDELAVALDEQAIEILARQQPVARDLRIVVT
;
A
#
# COMPACT_ATOMS: atom_id res chain seq x y z
N MET A 1 11.25 -4.70 -23.43
CA MET A 1 11.27 -5.64 -22.28
C MET A 1 11.60 -4.93 -20.97
N ARG A 2 12.71 -4.16 -20.87
CA ARG A 2 13.00 -3.32 -19.69
C ARG A 2 11.99 -2.19 -19.42
N GLU A 3 11.38 -1.62 -20.46
CA GLU A 3 10.43 -0.50 -20.32
C GLU A 3 9.12 -0.92 -19.64
N VAL A 4 8.58 -2.09 -20.02
CA VAL A 4 7.39 -2.69 -19.37
C VAL A 4 7.66 -2.96 -17.89
N PHE A 5 8.87 -3.43 -17.55
CA PHE A 5 9.27 -3.64 -16.16
C PHE A 5 9.33 -2.33 -15.36
N HIS A 6 9.91 -1.26 -15.92
CA HIS A 6 9.94 0.04 -15.25
C HIS A 6 8.53 0.62 -15.06
N GLN A 7 7.65 0.49 -16.06
CA GLN A 7 6.25 0.89 -15.92
C GLN A 7 5.52 0.10 -14.83
N SER A 8 5.78 -1.21 -14.70
CA SER A 8 5.22 -2.01 -13.61
C SER A 8 5.73 -1.56 -12.23
N LEU A 9 7.01 -1.17 -12.12
CA LEU A 9 7.55 -0.64 -10.86
C LEU A 9 6.99 0.75 -10.52
N GLU A 10 6.82 1.63 -11.51
CA GLU A 10 6.19 2.94 -11.32
C GLU A 10 4.72 2.81 -10.89
N HIS A 11 4.00 1.82 -11.45
CA HIS A 11 2.64 1.52 -11.04
C HIS A 11 2.58 1.03 -9.59
N LEU A 12 3.44 0.07 -9.24
CA LEU A 12 3.57 -0.46 -7.87
C LEU A 12 3.87 0.66 -6.86
N GLN A 13 4.81 1.56 -7.20
CA GLN A 13 5.12 2.70 -6.36
C GLN A 13 3.93 3.65 -6.19
N SER A 14 3.17 3.89 -7.26
CA SER A 14 1.99 4.77 -7.19
C SER A 14 0.91 4.19 -6.28
N GLN A 15 0.68 2.88 -6.35
CA GLN A 15 -0.27 2.19 -5.46
C GLN A 15 0.20 2.19 -4.00
N LEU A 16 1.52 2.04 -3.76
CA LEU A 16 2.08 2.16 -2.41
C LEU A 16 1.84 3.56 -1.82
N VAL A 17 1.98 4.62 -2.62
CA VAL A 17 1.68 6.00 -2.20
C VAL A 17 0.19 6.14 -1.86
N GLU A 18 -0.71 5.57 -2.67
CA GLU A 18 -2.14 5.58 -2.38
C GLU A 18 -2.45 4.91 -1.03
N ILE A 19 -1.87 3.74 -0.76
CA ILE A 19 -2.02 3.05 0.53
C ILE A 19 -1.51 3.91 1.69
N ALA A 20 -0.34 4.55 1.52
CA ALA A 20 0.23 5.42 2.53
C ALA A 20 -0.68 6.64 2.83
N ASP A 21 -1.29 7.23 1.81
CA ASP A 21 -2.24 8.33 1.97
C ASP A 21 -3.49 7.89 2.74
N LEU A 22 -4.01 6.69 2.45
CA LEU A 22 -5.14 6.12 3.18
C LEU A 22 -4.81 5.87 4.66
N VAL A 23 -3.63 5.31 4.93
CA VAL A 23 -3.15 5.12 6.31
C VAL A 23 -3.02 6.45 7.04
N ALA A 24 -2.48 7.50 6.39
CA ALA A 24 -2.37 8.82 6.98
C ALA A 24 -3.73 9.40 7.38
N VAL A 25 -4.73 9.26 6.50
CA VAL A 25 -6.13 9.64 6.78
C VAL A 25 -6.71 8.85 7.94
N SER A 26 -6.49 7.52 7.99
CA SER A 26 -6.96 6.68 9.08
C SER A 26 -6.34 7.09 10.42
N ILE A 27 -5.05 7.43 10.45
CA ILE A 27 -4.36 7.93 11.66
C ILE A 27 -4.97 9.27 12.13
N GLU A 28 -5.25 10.19 11.21
CA GLU A 28 -5.90 11.46 11.54
C GLU A 28 -7.30 11.23 12.14
N LYS A 29 -8.12 10.40 11.47
CA LYS A 29 -9.47 10.05 11.93
C LYS A 29 -9.42 9.37 13.31
N ALA A 30 -8.51 8.42 13.53
CA ALA A 30 -8.33 7.71 14.79
C ALA A 30 -7.92 8.65 15.93
N THR A 31 -7.00 9.58 15.65
CA THR A 31 -6.55 10.56 16.64
C THR A 31 -7.71 11.49 17.02
N ARG A 32 -8.49 11.93 16.04
CA ARG A 32 -9.67 12.78 16.27
C ARG A 32 -10.77 12.05 17.03
N SER A 33 -11.09 10.82 16.66
CA SER A 33 -12.13 10.02 17.32
C SER A 33 -11.79 9.78 18.79
N PHE A 34 -10.53 9.45 19.07
CA PHE A 34 -10.04 9.29 20.43
C PHE A 34 -10.12 10.60 21.23
N ALA A 35 -9.62 11.71 20.68
CA ALA A 35 -9.60 13.00 21.36
C ALA A 35 -11.01 13.55 21.67
N THR A 36 -12.00 13.22 20.84
CA THR A 36 -13.38 13.71 20.97
C THR A 36 -14.34 12.69 21.56
N SER A 37 -13.87 11.47 21.87
CA SER A 37 -14.72 10.33 22.26
C SER A 37 -15.83 10.02 21.24
N ASP A 38 -15.55 10.25 19.96
CA ASP A 38 -16.47 9.97 18.86
C ASP A 38 -16.39 8.49 18.45
N VAL A 39 -17.31 7.69 18.98
CA VAL A 39 -17.37 6.24 18.74
C VAL A 39 -17.70 5.93 17.28
N ALA A 40 -18.54 6.74 16.62
CA ALA A 40 -18.92 6.48 15.23
C ALA A 40 -17.73 6.66 14.29
N LEU A 41 -16.91 7.70 14.50
CA LEU A 41 -15.68 7.89 13.75
C LEU A 41 -14.64 6.79 14.04
N ALA A 42 -14.60 6.27 15.27
CA ALA A 42 -13.73 5.14 15.60
C ALA A 42 -14.18 3.84 14.88
N GLU A 43 -15.48 3.57 14.82
CA GLU A 43 -16.03 2.43 14.06
C GLU A 43 -15.76 2.56 12.56
N GLU A 44 -15.84 3.78 12.00
CA GLU A 44 -15.48 4.05 10.60
C GLU A 44 -14.02 3.70 10.33
N VAL A 45 -13.09 4.11 11.20
CA VAL A 45 -11.65 3.77 11.05
C VAL A 45 -11.43 2.26 11.08
N ILE A 46 -12.10 1.53 11.99
CA ILE A 46 -11.98 0.07 12.09
C ILE A 46 -12.51 -0.60 10.82
N ALA A 47 -13.61 -0.10 10.25
CA ALA A 47 -14.18 -0.64 9.02
C ALA A 47 -13.29 -0.34 7.79
N ASP A 48 -12.71 0.87 7.72
CA ASP A 48 -11.84 1.30 6.63
C ASP A 48 -10.51 0.52 6.59
N ASP A 49 -10.05 -0.01 7.72
CA ASP A 49 -8.80 -0.79 7.85
C ASP A 49 -8.76 -2.01 6.92
N ALA A 50 -9.87 -2.75 6.82
CA ALA A 50 -9.97 -3.92 5.96
C ALA A 50 -9.68 -3.60 4.48
N ARG A 51 -10.06 -2.41 4.01
CA ARG A 51 -9.76 -1.98 2.64
C ARG A 51 -8.27 -1.70 2.45
N ILE A 52 -7.61 -1.15 3.45
CA ILE A 52 -6.16 -0.88 3.41
C ILE A 52 -5.41 -2.22 3.36
N ASP A 53 -5.81 -3.20 4.17
CA ASP A 53 -5.24 -4.55 4.17
C ASP A 53 -5.40 -5.25 2.82
N GLU A 54 -6.59 -5.20 2.22
CA GLU A 54 -6.84 -5.78 0.90
C GLU A 54 -5.94 -5.16 -0.19
N LEU A 55 -5.74 -3.84 -0.16
CA LEU A 55 -4.86 -3.14 -1.09
C LEU A 55 -3.39 -3.50 -0.87
N ALA A 56 -2.96 -3.64 0.38
CA ALA A 56 -1.60 -4.06 0.73
C ALA A 56 -1.30 -5.48 0.24
N VAL A 57 -2.21 -6.43 0.47
CA VAL A 57 -2.05 -7.81 -0.02
C VAL A 57 -2.00 -7.84 -1.54
N ALA A 58 -2.88 -7.10 -2.22
CA ALA A 58 -2.87 -7.02 -3.68
C ALA A 58 -1.55 -6.43 -4.22
N LEU A 59 -0.98 -5.42 -3.55
CA LEU A 59 0.30 -4.84 -3.90
C LEU A 59 1.44 -5.86 -3.76
N ASP A 60 1.47 -6.61 -2.65
CA ASP A 60 2.47 -7.65 -2.41
C ASP A 60 2.41 -8.76 -3.46
N GLU A 61 1.20 -9.19 -3.84
CA GLU A 61 1.01 -10.18 -4.90
C GLU A 61 1.55 -9.69 -6.25
N GLN A 62 1.29 -8.43 -6.60
CA GLN A 62 1.81 -7.81 -7.82
C GLN A 62 3.34 -7.69 -7.79
N ALA A 63 3.91 -7.32 -6.65
CA ALA A 63 5.35 -7.29 -6.44
C ALA A 63 5.98 -8.66 -6.67
N ILE A 64 5.40 -9.73 -6.10
CA ILE A 64 5.85 -11.11 -6.29
C ILE A 64 5.76 -11.53 -7.76
N GLU A 65 4.67 -11.19 -8.46
CA GLU A 65 4.51 -11.51 -9.89
C GLU A 65 5.60 -10.85 -10.74
N ILE A 66 5.89 -9.58 -10.48
CA ILE A 66 6.94 -8.81 -11.17
C ILE A 66 8.30 -9.49 -10.97
N LEU A 67 8.62 -9.85 -9.72
CA LEU A 67 9.88 -10.53 -9.37
C LEU A 67 9.99 -11.90 -10.05
N ALA A 68 8.91 -12.69 -10.02
CA ALA A 68 8.88 -14.04 -10.59
C ALA A 68 9.04 -14.03 -12.11
N ARG A 69 8.44 -13.04 -12.81
CA ARG A 69 8.47 -12.95 -14.27
C ARG A 69 9.78 -12.42 -14.84
N GLN A 70 10.49 -11.57 -14.10
CA GLN A 70 11.61 -10.80 -14.65
C GLN A 70 12.99 -11.23 -14.14
N GLN A 71 13.07 -12.12 -13.12
CA GLN A 71 14.32 -12.52 -12.46
C GLN A 71 15.31 -11.35 -12.28
N PRO A 72 14.89 -10.27 -11.58
CA PRO A 72 15.67 -9.04 -11.50
C PRO A 72 17.04 -9.25 -10.87
N VAL A 73 18.02 -8.48 -11.34
CA VAL A 73 19.35 -8.37 -10.71
C VAL A 73 19.25 -7.61 -9.37
N ALA A 74 20.24 -7.79 -8.50
CA ALA A 74 20.21 -7.37 -7.09
C ALA A 74 19.73 -5.92 -6.79
N ARG A 75 19.95 -4.97 -7.72
CA ARG A 75 19.48 -3.58 -7.57
C ARG A 75 17.96 -3.47 -7.65
N ASP A 76 17.35 -4.19 -8.57
CA ASP A 76 15.92 -4.16 -8.86
C ASP A 76 15.15 -4.96 -7.78
N LEU A 77 15.78 -6.00 -7.23
CA LEU A 77 15.27 -6.72 -6.05
C LEU A 77 15.13 -5.79 -4.84
N ARG A 78 16.08 -4.86 -4.62
CA ARG A 78 16.00 -3.89 -3.53
C ARG A 78 14.82 -2.94 -3.67
N ILE A 79 14.47 -2.51 -4.88
CA ILE A 79 13.34 -1.58 -5.10
C ILE A 79 12.01 -2.20 -4.68
N VAL A 80 11.88 -3.52 -4.80
CA VAL A 80 10.64 -4.24 -4.47
C VAL A 80 10.60 -4.65 -2.99
N VAL A 81 11.76 -4.88 -2.36
CA VAL A 81 11.84 -5.49 -1.01
C VAL A 81 12.17 -4.47 0.10
N THR A 82 12.76 -3.31 -0.22
CA THR A 82 13.11 -2.25 0.74
C THR A 82 12.54 -0.91 0.34
#